data_AF-A0A438FH08-F1
#
_entry.id   AF-A0A438FH08-F1
#
_cell.length_a   1.000
_cell.length_b   1.000
_cell.length_c   1.000
_cell.angle_alpha   90.00
_cell.angle_beta   90.00
_cell.angle_gamma   90.00
#
_symmetry.space_group_name_H-M   'P 1'
#
loop_
_entity.id
_entity.type
_entity.pdbx_description
1 polymer ?
#
loop_
_entity_poly.entity_id
_entity_poly.type
_entity_poly.pdbx_seq_one_letter_code
_entity_poly.pdbx_strand_id
1 'polypeptide(L)' 'MSKSRIVKTLNYIDLSRNMVFGKVPEAILGLEKLNVSHNHLCGRIPPSKFPASAFQGNNCLCGPPFPPCKRSMK' A
#
# COMPACT_ATOMS: atom_id res chain seq x y z
N MET A 1 -6.46 -12.57 -14.10
CA MET A 1 -5.95 -11.67 -13.03
C MET A 1 -4.47 -11.42 -13.28
N SER A 2 -4.12 -10.22 -13.72
CA SER A 2 -2.74 -9.88 -14.07
C SER A 2 -1.93 -9.58 -12.81
N LYS A 3 -0.86 -10.32 -12.56
CA LYS A 3 0.12 -9.99 -11.50
C LYS A 3 1.05 -8.92 -12.04
N SER A 4 0.95 -7.69 -11.52
CA SER A 4 1.90 -6.63 -11.88
C SER A 4 3.18 -6.81 -11.07
N ARG A 5 4.34 -6.82 -11.75
CA ARG A 5 5.66 -6.82 -11.11
C ARG A 5 6.19 -5.39 -11.08
N ILE A 6 6.59 -4.92 -9.91
CA ILE A 6 7.36 -3.68 -9.79
C ILE A 6 8.80 -4.00 -10.21
N VAL A 7 9.26 -3.42 -11.32
CA VAL A 7 10.63 -3.60 -11.83
C VAL A 7 11.61 -2.76 -11.02
N LYS A 8 12.85 -3.24 -10.84
CA LYS A 8 13.86 -2.63 -9.96
C LYS A 8 14.31 -1.20 -10.34
N THR A 9 14.02 -0.77 -11.57
CA THR A 9 14.34 0.58 -12.07
C THR A 9 13.24 1.60 -11.79
N LEU A 10 12.08 1.14 -11.30
CA LEU A 10 10.94 2.00 -11.08
C LEU A 10 11.13 2.72 -9.74
N ASN A 11 11.22 4.05 -9.78
CA ASN A 11 11.42 4.88 -8.59
C ASN A 11 10.14 5.61 -8.15
N TYR A 12 9.17 5.76 -9.05
CA TYR A 12 7.93 6.49 -8.82
C TYR A 12 6.73 5.65 -9.27
N ILE A 13 5.73 5.52 -8.41
CA ILE A 13 4.43 4.93 -8.75
C ILE A 13 3.31 5.86 -8.29
N ASP A 14 2.43 6.24 -9.21
CA ASP A 14 1.09 6.75 -8.89
C ASP A 14 0.03 5.82 -9.48
N LEU A 15 -0.75 5.21 -8.59
CA LEU A 15 -1.92 4.39 -8.88
C LEU A 15 -3.14 4.94 -8.15
N SER A 16 -3.14 6.22 -7.78
CA SER A 16 -4.25 6.80 -7.03
C SER A 16 -5.58 6.72 -7.79
N ARG A 17 -6.69 6.57 -7.06
CA ARG A 17 -8.06 6.54 -7.63
C ARG A 17 -8.25 5.44 -8.67
N ASN A 18 -7.77 4.25 -8.36
CA ASN A 18 -7.94 3.06 -9.19
C ASN A 18 -8.72 1.98 -8.43
N MET A 19 -8.98 0.86 -9.11
CA MET A 19 -9.62 -0.31 -8.53
C MET A 19 -8.58 -1.40 -8.18
N VAL A 20 -7.49 -1.04 -7.50
CA VAL A 20 -6.48 -2.03 -7.07
C VAL A 20 -6.93 -2.70 -5.78
N PHE A 21 -6.90 -4.03 -5.76
CA PHE A 21 -7.31 -4.86 -4.62
C PHE A 21 -6.12 -5.65 -4.05
N GLY A 22 -6.27 -6.12 -2.82
CA GLY A 22 -5.31 -7.01 -2.17
C GLY A 22 -4.41 -6.31 -1.16
N LYS A 23 -3.22 -6.87 -0.93
CA LYS A 23 -2.27 -6.36 0.07
C LYS A 23 -1.24 -5.43 -0.58
N VAL A 24 -0.68 -4.51 0.21
CA VAL A 24 0.48 -3.72 -0.18
C VAL A 24 1.72 -4.64 -0.22
N PRO A 25 2.37 -4.84 -1.38
CA PRO A 25 3.53 -5.72 -1.47
C PRO A 25 4.80 -5.05 -0.95
N GLU A 26 5.73 -5.79 -0.37
CA GLU A 26 7.03 -5.25 0.10
C GLU A 26 7.89 -4.65 -1.00
N ALA A 27 7.62 -4.97 -2.26
CA ALA A 27 8.30 -4.40 -3.42
C ALA A 27 8.19 -2.86 -3.49
N ILE A 28 7.21 -2.23 -2.81
CA ILE A 28 7.13 -0.76 -2.73
C ILE A 28 8.31 -0.11 -1.99
N LEU A 29 9.05 -0.88 -1.17
CA LEU A 29 10.14 -0.34 -0.34
C LEU A 29 11.32 0.17 -1.17
N GLY A 30 11.47 -0.33 -2.40
CA GLY A 30 12.48 0.14 -3.35
C GLY A 30 12.12 1.47 -4.04
N LEU A 31 10.88 1.95 -3.89
CA LEU A 31 10.44 3.18 -4.56
C LEU A 31 10.94 4.42 -3.80
N GLU A 32 11.17 5.51 -4.53
CA GLU A 32 11.42 6.84 -3.97
C GLU A 32 10.11 7.55 -3.64
N LYS A 33 9.07 7.32 -4.44
CA LYS A 33 7.78 7.99 -4.34
C LYS A 33 6.64 7.02 -4.67
N LEU A 34 5.56 7.10 -3.90
CA LEU A 34 4.40 6.22 -4.00
C LEU A 34 3.11 7.02 -3.75
N ASN A 35 2.09 6.76 -4.56
CA ASN A 35 0.72 7.16 -4.30
C ASN A 35 -0.22 6.02 -4.70
N VAL A 36 -0.81 5.34 -3.73
CA VAL A 36 -1.83 4.30 -3.93
C VAL A 36 -3.14 4.69 -3.25
N SER A 37 -3.34 5.98 -3.03
CA SER A 37 -4.53 6.50 -2.36
C SER A 37 -5.81 6.20 -3.13
N HIS A 38 -6.93 6.08 -2.41
CA HIS A 38 -8.25 5.83 -2.99
C HIS A 38 -8.28 4.57 -3.88
N ASN A 39 -7.92 3.44 -3.27
CA ASN A 39 -8.01 2.09 -3.86
C ASN A 39 -8.73 1.15 -2.88
N HIS A 40 -8.73 -0.16 -3.16
CA HIS A 40 -9.34 -1.20 -2.34
C HIS A 40 -8.29 -2.12 -1.69
N LEU A 41 -7.14 -1.54 -1.29
CA LEU A 41 -6.09 -2.27 -0.59
C LEU A 41 -6.50 -2.56 0.85
N CYS A 42 -6.02 -3.68 1.40
CA CYS A 42 -6.47 -4.23 2.67
C CYS A 42 -5.34 -4.99 3.37
N GLY A 43 -5.31 -4.91 4.70
CA GLY A 43 -4.32 -5.58 5.55
C GLY A 43 -3.19 -4.67 6.01
N ARG A 44 -2.13 -5.30 6.57
CA ARG A 44 -1.01 -4.58 7.17
C ARG A 44 -0.15 -3.90 6.12
N ILE A 45 0.15 -2.61 6.31
CA ILE A 45 1.13 -1.89 5.50
C ILE A 45 2.56 -2.36 5.89
N PRO A 46 3.41 -2.74 4.92
CA PRO A 46 4.83 -2.96 5.17
C PRO A 46 5.47 -1.71 5.81
N PRO A 47 6.41 -1.85 6.76
CA PRO A 47 7.13 -0.71 7.33
C PRO A 47 7.82 0.08 6.22
N SER A 48 7.29 1.26 5.90
CA SER A 48 7.70 2.03 4.73
C SER A 48 7.91 3.49 5.11
N LYS A 49 8.71 4.20 4.29
CA LYS A 49 9.00 5.64 4.46
C LYS A 49 7.88 6.56 3.95
N PHE A 50 6.81 6.00 3.39
CA PHE A 50 5.78 6.79 2.72
C PHE A 50 4.78 7.39 3.73
N PRO A 51 4.31 8.62 3.50
CA PRO A 51 3.36 9.29 4.38
C PRO A 51 1.97 8.64 4.31
N ALA A 52 1.12 8.91 5.30
CA ALA A 52 -0.26 8.40 5.33
C ALA A 52 -1.09 8.78 4.10
N SER A 53 -0.81 9.95 3.52
CA SER A 53 -1.45 10.43 2.28
C SER A 53 -1.23 9.49 1.09
N ALA A 54 -0.11 8.76 1.05
CA ALA A 54 0.15 7.78 0.00
C ALA A 54 -0.81 6.58 0.05
N PHE A 55 -1.46 6.33 1.19
CA PHE A 55 -2.31 5.17 1.44
C PHE A 55 -3.76 5.53 1.79
N GLN A 56 -4.09 6.81 1.94
CA GLN A 56 -5.43 7.27 2.34
C GLN A 56 -6.53 6.74 1.42
N GLY A 57 -7.75 6.58 1.94
CA GLY A 57 -8.88 6.07 1.14
C GLY A 57 -8.88 4.56 0.91
N ASN A 58 -7.94 3.81 1.51
CA ASN A 58 -7.96 2.35 1.56
C ASN A 58 -8.42 1.88 2.96
N ASN A 59 -9.73 1.73 3.16
CA ASN A 59 -10.36 1.61 4.49
C ASN A 59 -9.96 0.37 5.31
N CYS A 60 -9.42 -0.67 4.67
CA CYS A 60 -8.99 -1.90 5.34
C CYS A 60 -7.48 -1.90 5.69
N LEU A 61 -6.73 -0.84 5.38
CA LEU A 61 -5.32 -0.78 5.75
C LEU A 61 -5.12 -0.53 7.25
N CYS A 62 -4.07 -1.13 7.79
CA CYS A 62 -3.69 -0.99 9.19
C CYS A 62 -2.17 -1.09 9.37
N GLY A 63 -1.68 -0.67 10.54
CA GLY A 63 -0.25 -0.51 10.82
C GLY A 63 0.28 0.85 10.37
N PRO A 64 1.48 1.26 10.84
CA PRO A 64 2.02 2.59 10.58
C PRO A 64 1.99 2.95 9.09
N PRO A 65 1.51 4.15 8.71
CA PRO A 65 1.18 5.31 9.57
C PRO A 65 -0.27 5.33 10.14
N PHE A 66 -1.05 4.26 9.97
CA PHE A 66 -2.41 4.12 10.53
C PHE A 66 -2.41 3.37 11.88
N PRO A 67 -3.58 3.27 12.55
CA PRO A 67 -3.71 2.49 13.76
C PRO A 67 -3.24 1.03 13.61
N PRO A 68 -2.75 0.41 14.69
CA PRO A 68 -2.32 -0.99 14.67
C PRO A 68 -3.44 -1.92 14.17
N CYS A 69 -3.04 -2.95 13.42
CA CYS A 69 -3.97 -4.01 13.02
C CYS A 69 -4.54 -4.68 14.27
N LYS A 70 -5.87 -4.81 14.32
CA LYS A 70 -6.53 -5.64 15.34
C LYS A 70 -5.99 -7.06 15.18
N ARG A 71 -5.38 -7.62 16.24
CA ARG A 71 -5.12 -9.06 16.28
C ARG A 71 -6.50 -9.72 16.26
N SER A 72 -6.75 -10.58 15.28
CA SER A 72 -7.91 -11.46 15.38
C SER A 72 -7.70 -12.27 16.65
N MET A 73 -8.50 -12.02 17.68
CA MET A 73 -8.63 -12.94 18.80
C MET A 73 -9.11 -14.24 18.16
N LYS A 74 -8.26 -15.27 18.21
CA LYS A 74 -8.57 -16.61 17.74
C LYS A 74 -9.28 -17.35 18.85
#